data_AF-A0A9X1HHI3-F1
#
_entry.id   AF-A0A9X1HHI3-F1
#
_cell.length_a   1.000
_cell.length_b   1.000
_cell.length_c   1.000
_cell.angle_alpha   90.00
_cell.angle_beta   90.00
_cell.angle_gamma   90.00
#
_symmetry.space_group_name_H-M   'P 1'
#
loop_
_entity.id
_entity.type
_entity.pdbx_description
1 polymer ?
#
loop_
_entity_poly.entity_id
_entity_poly.type
_entity_poly.pdbx_seq_one_letter_code
_entity_poly.pdbx_strand_id
1 'polypeptide(L)'
;MKNIITNNTKVFRLFGKSANIEEVQEVPELPIGCKIYCYGYAMSESIGAVISPKNEFGQYKCVYISDFNSGFFTVDEYSRPHSKKFGIGNYFDDNFEIFDDSVLEEYIMKAEISVNIQNHLESEKATSDKLELDSLPGLYPYLIINPQGDHKITKNNLIAELKKNFPKVKFSIKKTNYSTYNISWIDGPSETKVEEIAEKFEGYETDQTGDYRDYNPSNFNKIFGDFKYVFYSRKASETVAKCKEKLSELIGTNSNNYKSETGDIFYRTFRNTSFPFDINGISIQMKNNYSGSFTDSFEFVFDKDVEFTPDVYLVDYSDKAIAVFGNTKEIKEKLKELGGKFNTYLTYNDVKQAGWIFSKKKESELKKFLNQRE
;
A
#
# COMPACT_ATOMS: atom_id res chain seq x y z
N MET A 1 -13.02 -52.90 -30.01
CA MET A 1 -12.07 -53.64 -29.15
C MET A 1 -10.89 -52.71 -28.86
N LYS A 2 -10.92 -51.98 -27.74
CA LYS A 2 -9.73 -51.27 -27.27
C LYS A 2 -8.88 -52.30 -26.54
N ASN A 3 -7.66 -52.53 -27.03
CA ASN A 3 -6.67 -53.36 -26.36
C ASN A 3 -6.43 -52.77 -24.96
N ILE A 4 -6.94 -53.48 -23.95
CA ILE A 4 -6.61 -53.25 -22.56
C ILE A 4 -5.18 -53.76 -22.40
N ILE A 5 -4.21 -52.88 -22.58
CA ILE A 5 -2.88 -53.10 -22.02
C ILE A 5 -3.05 -52.81 -20.53
N THR A 6 -3.34 -53.84 -19.74
CA THR A 6 -3.17 -53.83 -18.28
C THR A 6 -1.69 -53.68 -18.01
N ASN A 7 -1.20 -52.43 -18.05
CA ASN A 7 0.05 -52.11 -17.39
C ASN A 7 -0.23 -52.23 -15.88
N ASN A 8 0.24 -53.32 -15.28
CA ASN A 8 0.37 -53.47 -13.83
C ASN A 8 1.46 -52.51 -13.32
N THR A 9 1.22 -51.20 -13.45
CA THR A 9 2.10 -50.18 -12.90
C THR A 9 1.90 -50.17 -11.40
N LYS A 10 2.79 -50.83 -10.67
CA LYS A 10 2.81 -50.77 -9.21
C LYS A 10 3.34 -49.41 -8.78
N VAL A 11 2.53 -48.67 -8.03
CA VAL A 11 2.96 -47.42 -7.40
C VAL A 11 3.49 -47.75 -6.01
N PHE A 12 4.64 -47.20 -5.66
CA PHE A 12 5.26 -47.40 -4.36
C PHE A 12 5.45 -46.06 -3.65
N ARG A 13 5.35 -46.07 -2.32
CA ARG A 13 5.61 -44.92 -1.46
C ARG A 13 6.88 -45.13 -0.67
N LEU A 14 7.71 -44.09 -0.63
CA LEU A 14 8.91 -44.04 0.18
C LEU A 14 8.61 -43.30 1.49
N PHE A 15 8.84 -43.95 2.63
CA PHE A 15 8.68 -43.32 3.93
C PHE A 15 10.04 -42.84 4.45
N GLY A 16 10.11 -41.58 4.89
CA GLY A 16 11.32 -40.83 5.29
C GLY A 16 12.45 -41.62 6.00
N LYS A 17 12.75 -41.34 7.28
CA LYS A 17 13.97 -41.83 7.95
C LYS A 17 14.14 -43.36 7.99
N SER A 18 13.10 -44.15 7.71
CA SER A 18 13.13 -45.62 7.73
C SER A 18 13.52 -46.26 6.40
N ALA A 19 13.49 -45.51 5.27
CA ALA A 19 13.72 -46.03 3.91
C ALA A 19 12.83 -47.22 3.51
N ASN A 20 11.73 -47.44 4.21
CA ASN A 20 10.78 -48.51 3.90
C ASN A 20 9.95 -48.13 2.67
N ILE A 21 9.75 -49.10 1.79
CA ILE A 21 8.95 -48.99 0.57
C ILE A 21 7.67 -49.77 0.79
N GLU A 22 6.51 -49.13 0.66
CA GLU A 22 5.22 -49.82 0.64
C GLU A 22 4.55 -49.65 -0.71
N GLU A 23 3.99 -50.74 -1.22
CA GLU A 23 3.11 -50.70 -2.39
C GLU A 23 1.83 -49.92 -2.03
N VAL A 24 1.46 -48.98 -2.89
CA VAL A 24 0.21 -48.25 -2.74
C VAL A 24 -0.93 -49.21 -3.03
N GLN A 25 -1.72 -49.48 -2.00
CA GLN A 25 -2.97 -50.17 -2.17
C GLN A 25 -4.00 -49.21 -2.75
N GLU A 26 -4.79 -49.69 -3.70
CA GLU A 26 -5.89 -48.94 -4.28
C GLU A 26 -6.89 -48.59 -3.18
N VAL A 27 -7.38 -47.34 -3.18
CA VAL A 27 -8.41 -46.90 -2.24
C VAL A 27 -9.68 -47.73 -2.49
N PRO A 28 -10.22 -48.40 -1.44
CA PRO A 28 -11.46 -49.15 -1.57
C PRO A 28 -12.60 -48.23 -2.05
N GLU A 29 -13.66 -48.82 -2.58
CA GLU A 29 -14.83 -48.04 -2.95
C GLU A 29 -15.42 -47.39 -1.69
N LEU A 30 -15.36 -46.06 -1.62
CA LEU A 30 -15.80 -45.29 -0.46
C LEU A 30 -17.30 -45.03 -0.62
N PRO A 31 -18.12 -45.40 0.37
CA PRO A 31 -19.56 -45.12 0.31
C PRO A 31 -19.82 -43.62 0.37
N ILE A 32 -20.95 -43.20 -0.20
CA ILE A 32 -21.46 -41.84 0.00
C ILE A 32 -21.69 -41.62 1.50
N GLY A 33 -21.29 -40.45 1.97
CA GLY A 33 -21.29 -40.06 3.38
C GLY A 33 -20.11 -40.59 4.20
N CYS A 34 -19.20 -41.38 3.60
CA CYS A 34 -18.00 -41.86 4.29
C CYS A 34 -17.20 -40.70 4.87
N LYS A 35 -16.89 -40.80 6.16
CA LYS A 35 -16.13 -39.83 6.94
C LYS A 35 -14.68 -39.76 6.46
N ILE A 36 -14.18 -38.54 6.35
CA ILE A 36 -12.82 -38.21 5.95
C ILE A 36 -12.18 -37.29 7.00
N TYR A 37 -10.97 -37.61 7.43
CA TYR A 37 -10.14 -36.78 8.29
C TYR A 37 -9.16 -35.97 7.45
N CYS A 38 -9.17 -34.65 7.62
CA CYS A 38 -8.34 -33.71 6.87
C CYS A 38 -7.34 -33.05 7.82
N TYR A 39 -6.04 -33.20 7.55
CA TYR A 39 -4.97 -32.57 8.33
C TYR A 39 -4.24 -31.54 7.50
N GLY A 40 -4.26 -30.28 7.94
CA GLY A 40 -3.65 -29.13 7.27
C GLY A 40 -2.34 -28.65 7.90
N TYR A 41 -1.93 -27.44 7.53
CA TYR A 41 -0.77 -26.76 8.11
C TYR A 41 -0.87 -26.70 9.64
N ALA A 42 0.29 -26.78 10.33
CA ALA A 42 0.37 -26.90 11.78
C ALA A 42 -0.43 -28.09 12.37
N MET A 43 -0.74 -29.10 11.54
CA MET A 43 -1.57 -30.25 11.90
C MET A 43 -2.99 -29.88 12.34
N SER A 44 -3.54 -28.79 11.79
CA SER A 44 -4.96 -28.44 11.98
C SER A 44 -5.85 -29.59 11.51
N GLU A 45 -6.83 -29.95 12.32
CA GLU A 45 -7.74 -31.07 12.06
C GLU A 45 -9.11 -30.57 11.63
N SER A 46 -9.65 -31.19 10.59
CA SER A 46 -11.02 -30.99 10.13
C SER A 46 -11.62 -32.30 9.65
N ILE A 47 -12.95 -32.37 9.62
CA ILE A 47 -13.69 -33.54 9.20
C ILE A 47 -14.44 -33.21 7.92
N GLY A 48 -14.59 -34.18 7.04
CA GLY A 48 -15.41 -34.10 5.86
C GLY A 48 -16.12 -35.41 5.56
N ALA A 49 -16.91 -35.41 4.48
CA ALA A 49 -17.65 -36.58 4.03
C ALA A 49 -17.62 -36.69 2.51
N VAL A 50 -17.61 -37.92 1.99
CA VAL A 50 -17.75 -38.22 0.56
C VAL A 50 -19.17 -37.89 0.10
N ILE A 51 -19.33 -37.16 -1.01
CA ILE A 51 -20.65 -36.75 -1.53
C ILE A 51 -20.90 -37.15 -2.98
N SER A 52 -19.93 -37.79 -3.64
CA SER A 52 -20.09 -38.27 -5.01
C SER A 52 -19.36 -39.59 -5.22
N PRO A 53 -19.75 -40.40 -6.23
CA PRO A 53 -18.88 -41.44 -6.75
C PRO A 53 -17.60 -40.86 -7.36
N LYS A 54 -16.62 -41.73 -7.65
CA LYS A 54 -15.38 -41.36 -8.36
C LYS A 54 -15.71 -40.68 -9.70
N ASN A 55 -15.01 -39.59 -10.01
CA ASN A 55 -15.03 -38.98 -11.33
C ASN A 55 -14.13 -39.76 -12.32
N GLU A 56 -14.03 -39.28 -13.57
CA GLU A 56 -13.21 -39.89 -14.62
C GLU A 56 -11.71 -39.96 -14.28
N PHE A 57 -11.26 -39.20 -13.28
CA PHE A 57 -9.88 -39.17 -12.77
C PHE A 57 -9.70 -40.00 -11.49
N GLY A 58 -10.70 -40.77 -11.07
CA GLY A 58 -10.63 -41.60 -9.86
C GLY A 58 -10.77 -40.83 -8.55
N GLN A 59 -11.21 -39.57 -8.59
CA GLN A 59 -11.35 -38.71 -7.41
C GLN A 59 -12.79 -38.64 -6.92
N TYR A 60 -12.97 -38.73 -5.60
CA TYR A 60 -14.22 -38.45 -4.92
C TYR A 60 -14.33 -36.95 -4.63
N LYS A 61 -15.54 -36.39 -4.81
CA LYS A 61 -15.88 -35.07 -4.28
C LYS A 61 -16.32 -35.23 -2.83
N CYS A 62 -15.80 -34.37 -1.96
CA CYS A 62 -16.09 -34.36 -0.55
C CYS A 62 -16.51 -32.96 -0.09
N VAL A 63 -17.24 -32.88 1.02
CA VAL A 63 -17.63 -31.63 1.69
C VAL A 63 -17.05 -31.59 3.10
N TYR A 64 -16.64 -30.41 3.57
CA TYR A 64 -16.26 -30.24 4.96
C TYR A 64 -17.49 -30.26 5.87
N ILE A 65 -17.39 -31.01 6.97
CA ILE A 65 -18.38 -31.07 8.06
C ILE A 65 -17.85 -30.18 9.18
N SER A 66 -18.00 -28.87 9.02
CA SER A 66 -17.53 -27.87 9.97
C SER A 66 -18.30 -26.56 9.81
N ASP A 67 -18.56 -25.89 10.93
CA ASP A 67 -19.15 -24.54 10.92
C ASP A 67 -18.11 -23.43 10.64
N PHE A 68 -16.81 -23.76 10.72
CA PHE A 68 -15.72 -22.80 10.53
C PHE A 68 -15.02 -22.93 9.17
N ASN A 69 -15.11 -24.11 8.55
CA ASN A 69 -14.52 -24.37 7.24
C ASN A 69 -15.60 -24.96 6.32
N SER A 70 -16.11 -24.15 5.40
CA SER A 70 -17.15 -24.54 4.45
C SER A 70 -16.58 -24.55 3.04
N GLY A 71 -16.82 -25.64 2.32
CA GLY A 71 -16.30 -25.81 0.96
C GLY A 71 -16.22 -27.27 0.56
N PHE A 72 -15.81 -27.48 -0.69
CA PHE A 72 -15.57 -28.79 -1.27
C PHE A 72 -14.08 -29.09 -1.36
N PHE A 73 -13.72 -30.36 -1.27
CA PHE A 73 -12.38 -30.85 -1.51
C PHE A 73 -12.45 -32.22 -2.18
N THR A 74 -11.29 -32.77 -2.55
CA THR A 74 -11.20 -34.04 -3.26
C THR A 74 -10.38 -35.06 -2.48
N VAL A 75 -10.79 -36.32 -2.59
CA VAL A 75 -10.05 -37.50 -2.11
C VAL A 75 -9.71 -38.34 -3.34
N ASP A 76 -8.43 -38.61 -3.56
CA ASP A 76 -7.96 -39.35 -4.73
C ASP A 76 -7.66 -40.83 -4.42
N GLU A 77 -7.30 -41.58 -5.46
CA GLU A 77 -6.88 -42.98 -5.39
C GLU A 77 -5.62 -43.23 -4.54
N TYR A 78 -4.89 -42.17 -4.15
CA TYR A 78 -3.70 -42.24 -3.31
C TYR A 78 -4.01 -41.92 -1.83
N SER A 79 -5.28 -41.70 -1.49
CA SER A 79 -5.65 -41.43 -0.10
C SER A 79 -5.42 -42.66 0.79
N ARG A 80 -5.25 -42.44 2.10
CA ARG A 80 -4.91 -43.50 3.06
C ARG A 80 -6.04 -43.67 4.08
N PRO A 81 -6.18 -44.85 4.68
CA PRO A 81 -6.99 -44.96 5.87
C PRO A 81 -6.38 -44.11 7.00
N HIS A 82 -7.22 -43.64 7.91
CA HIS A 82 -6.82 -42.80 9.04
C HIS A 82 -5.78 -43.46 9.94
N SER A 83 -5.87 -44.77 10.16
CA SER A 83 -4.88 -45.57 10.88
C SER A 83 -3.46 -45.48 10.31
N LYS A 84 -3.31 -45.17 9.02
CA LYS A 84 -2.03 -44.99 8.31
C LYS A 84 -1.70 -43.51 8.06
N LYS A 85 -2.19 -42.61 8.92
CA LYS A 85 -1.91 -41.17 8.87
C LYS A 85 -0.41 -40.87 8.80
N PHE A 86 -0.02 -39.98 7.89
CA PHE A 86 1.36 -39.51 7.77
C PHE A 86 1.40 -38.03 7.36
N GLY A 87 1.42 -37.15 8.36
CA GLY A 87 1.49 -35.70 8.14
C GLY A 87 0.20 -35.11 7.53
N ILE A 88 0.37 -34.04 6.75
CA ILE A 88 -0.69 -33.29 6.07
C ILE A 88 -1.34 -34.17 4.98
N GLY A 89 -2.67 -34.12 4.88
CA GLY A 89 -3.42 -34.84 3.84
C GLY A 89 -4.84 -35.22 4.26
N ASN A 90 -5.53 -35.90 3.35
CA ASN A 90 -6.89 -36.41 3.53
C ASN A 90 -6.86 -37.92 3.73
N TYR A 91 -7.58 -38.41 4.75
CA TYR A 91 -7.57 -39.81 5.17
C TYR A 91 -8.99 -40.32 5.37
N PHE A 92 -9.35 -41.45 4.77
CA PHE A 92 -10.68 -42.02 4.94
C PHE A 92 -10.78 -42.82 6.24
N ASP A 93 -11.98 -42.89 6.80
CA ASP A 93 -12.25 -43.64 8.03
C ASP A 93 -12.07 -45.15 7.80
N ASP A 94 -11.29 -45.81 8.66
CA ASP A 94 -10.97 -47.24 8.56
C ASP A 94 -12.21 -48.14 8.62
N ASN A 95 -13.26 -47.70 9.32
CA ASN A 95 -14.50 -48.45 9.49
C ASN A 95 -15.59 -48.01 8.51
N PHE A 96 -15.29 -47.06 7.63
CA PHE A 96 -16.25 -46.41 6.74
C PHE A 96 -17.47 -45.89 7.51
N GLU A 97 -17.24 -45.21 8.64
CA GLU A 97 -18.30 -44.46 9.32
C GLU A 97 -18.97 -43.48 8.33
N ILE A 98 -20.29 -43.49 8.27
CA ILE A 98 -21.08 -42.68 7.34
C ILE A 98 -21.87 -41.63 8.13
N PHE A 99 -21.94 -40.41 7.62
CA PHE A 99 -22.84 -39.38 8.11
C PHE A 99 -24.26 -39.54 7.56
N ASP A 100 -25.25 -39.15 8.35
CA ASP A 100 -26.65 -39.14 7.91
C ASP A 100 -26.88 -38.17 6.75
N ASP A 101 -27.77 -38.55 5.83
CA ASP A 101 -28.09 -37.75 4.65
C ASP A 101 -28.52 -36.31 4.98
N SER A 102 -29.28 -36.11 6.08
CA SER A 102 -29.69 -34.76 6.51
C SER A 102 -28.52 -33.86 6.90
N VAL A 103 -27.46 -34.45 7.48
CA VAL A 103 -26.23 -33.71 7.83
C VAL A 103 -25.48 -33.37 6.56
N LEU A 104 -25.38 -34.32 5.62
CA LEU A 104 -24.73 -34.07 4.32
C LEU A 104 -25.42 -32.96 3.54
N GLU A 105 -26.75 -32.97 3.45
CA GLU A 105 -27.54 -31.94 2.76
C GLU A 105 -27.28 -30.53 3.34
N GLU A 106 -27.23 -30.40 4.67
CA GLU A 106 -26.94 -29.12 5.34
C GLU A 106 -25.56 -28.58 4.95
N TYR A 107 -24.52 -29.40 5.05
CA TYR A 107 -23.15 -28.96 4.78
C TYR A 107 -22.85 -28.79 3.30
N ILE A 108 -23.50 -29.56 2.41
CA ILE A 108 -23.47 -29.31 0.97
C ILE A 108 -24.06 -27.93 0.67
N MET A 109 -25.22 -27.60 1.23
CA MET A 109 -25.84 -26.29 1.06
C MET A 109 -24.94 -25.15 1.56
N LYS A 110 -24.35 -25.29 2.75
CA LYS A 110 -23.37 -24.31 3.29
C LYS A 110 -22.18 -24.13 2.33
N ALA A 111 -21.62 -25.24 1.82
CA ALA A 111 -20.48 -25.19 0.90
C ALA A 111 -20.84 -24.54 -0.44
N GLU A 112 -22.02 -24.81 -1.00
CA GLU A 112 -22.51 -24.17 -2.23
C GLU A 112 -22.68 -22.65 -2.05
N ILE A 113 -23.25 -22.22 -0.93
CA ILE A 113 -23.38 -20.80 -0.60
C ILE A 113 -22.00 -20.15 -0.53
N SER A 114 -21.04 -20.75 0.18
CA SER A 114 -19.68 -20.22 0.31
C SER A 114 -18.96 -20.14 -1.03
N VAL A 115 -19.11 -21.14 -1.91
CA VAL A 115 -18.55 -21.12 -3.26
C VAL A 115 -19.19 -20.02 -4.11
N ASN A 116 -20.52 -19.84 -4.04
CA ASN A 116 -21.21 -18.79 -4.78
C ASN A 116 -20.80 -17.39 -4.32
N ILE A 117 -20.63 -17.18 -3.00
CA ILE A 117 -20.12 -15.92 -2.44
C ILE A 117 -18.71 -15.66 -2.97
N GLN A 118 -17.82 -16.66 -2.90
CA GLN A 118 -16.45 -16.52 -3.38
C GLN A 118 -16.39 -16.18 -4.87
N ASN A 119 -17.15 -16.91 -5.70
CA ASN A 119 -17.24 -16.65 -7.14
C ASN A 119 -17.79 -15.24 -7.42
N HIS A 120 -18.79 -14.79 -6.66
CA HIS A 120 -19.35 -13.46 -6.81
C HIS A 120 -18.31 -12.39 -6.47
N LEU A 121 -17.62 -12.51 -5.33
CA LEU A 121 -16.54 -11.60 -4.93
C LEU A 121 -15.40 -11.57 -5.94
N GLU A 122 -15.01 -12.72 -6.49
CA GLU A 122 -14.00 -12.82 -7.55
C GLU A 122 -14.46 -12.12 -8.83
N SER A 123 -15.73 -12.28 -9.21
CA SER A 123 -16.32 -11.63 -10.39
C SER A 123 -16.43 -10.10 -10.24
N GLU A 124 -16.81 -9.62 -9.05
CA GLU A 124 -16.87 -8.19 -8.72
C GLU A 124 -15.48 -7.58 -8.72
N LYS A 125 -14.51 -8.26 -8.09
CA LYS A 125 -13.10 -7.84 -8.10
C LYS A 125 -12.56 -7.79 -9.53
N ALA A 126 -12.78 -8.81 -10.35
CA ALA A 126 -12.33 -8.83 -11.74
C ALA A 126 -12.98 -7.70 -12.58
N THR A 127 -14.25 -7.38 -12.32
CA THR A 127 -14.94 -6.26 -12.97
C THR A 127 -14.35 -4.93 -12.53
N SER A 128 -14.12 -4.74 -11.23
CA SER A 128 -13.47 -3.55 -10.65
C SER A 128 -12.05 -3.36 -11.19
N ASP A 129 -11.25 -4.43 -11.23
CA ASP A 129 -9.88 -4.42 -11.75
C ASP A 129 -9.85 -3.98 -13.22
N LYS A 130 -10.79 -4.48 -14.03
CA LYS A 130 -10.91 -4.09 -15.44
C LYS A 130 -11.27 -2.60 -15.58
N LEU A 131 -12.23 -2.11 -14.80
CA LEU A 131 -12.61 -0.69 -14.81
C LEU A 131 -11.44 0.21 -14.38
N GLU A 132 -10.67 -0.20 -13.37
CA GLU A 132 -9.50 0.53 -12.92
C GLU A 132 -8.43 0.57 -14.03
N LEU A 133 -8.10 -0.58 -14.63
CA LEU A 133 -7.14 -0.68 -15.74
C LEU A 133 -7.51 0.24 -16.91
N ASP A 134 -8.80 0.28 -17.29
CA ASP A 134 -9.27 1.13 -18.38
C ASP A 134 -9.18 2.64 -18.04
N SER A 135 -9.33 3.01 -16.76
CA SER A 135 -9.30 4.40 -16.29
C SER A 135 -7.89 4.97 -16.06
N LEU A 136 -6.93 4.12 -15.71
CA LEU A 136 -5.57 4.50 -15.29
C LEU A 136 -4.81 5.34 -16.32
N PRO A 137 -4.79 5.02 -17.62
CA PRO A 137 -4.16 5.88 -18.63
C PRO A 137 -4.72 7.30 -18.69
N GLY A 138 -6.02 7.46 -18.40
CA GLY A 138 -6.68 8.78 -18.35
C GLY A 138 -6.35 9.57 -17.09
N LEU A 139 -6.13 8.89 -15.96
CA LEU A 139 -5.70 9.51 -14.69
C LEU A 139 -4.23 9.96 -14.72
N TYR A 140 -3.40 9.24 -15.47
CA TYR A 140 -1.96 9.46 -15.57
C TYR A 140 -1.50 9.75 -17.02
N PRO A 141 -2.03 10.80 -17.68
CA PRO A 141 -1.78 11.05 -19.11
C PRO A 141 -0.33 11.46 -19.41
N TYR A 142 0.45 11.79 -18.38
CA TYR A 142 1.87 12.17 -18.47
C TYR A 142 2.81 10.97 -18.25
N LEU A 143 2.27 9.77 -17.97
CA LEU A 143 3.03 8.54 -17.87
C LEU A 143 2.94 7.74 -19.18
N ILE A 144 4.00 7.00 -19.48
CA ILE A 144 4.12 6.18 -20.69
C ILE A 144 3.67 4.76 -20.37
N ILE A 145 2.71 4.25 -21.15
CA ILE A 145 2.23 2.87 -21.04
C ILE A 145 3.37 1.89 -21.35
N ASN A 146 3.59 0.92 -20.46
CA ASN A 146 4.73 0.00 -20.43
C ASN A 146 4.31 -1.47 -20.15
N PRO A 147 3.55 -2.11 -21.06
CA PRO A 147 3.03 -3.47 -20.85
C PRO A 147 4.13 -4.54 -20.91
N GLN A 148 5.30 -4.22 -21.47
CA GLN A 148 6.45 -5.13 -21.57
C GLN A 148 7.35 -5.09 -20.33
N GLY A 149 7.06 -4.21 -19.37
CA GLY A 149 7.86 -4.09 -18.14
C GLY A 149 9.28 -3.58 -18.37
N ASP A 150 9.53 -2.71 -19.36
CA ASP A 150 10.85 -2.14 -19.57
C ASP A 150 11.21 -1.19 -18.42
N HIS A 151 12.20 -1.56 -17.61
CA HIS A 151 12.62 -0.77 -16.44
C HIS A 151 13.06 0.66 -16.78
N LYS A 152 13.52 0.93 -18.01
CA LYS A 152 13.89 2.29 -18.45
C LYS A 152 12.64 3.16 -18.59
N ILE A 153 11.55 2.59 -19.10
CA ILE A 153 10.26 3.29 -19.23
C ILE A 153 9.67 3.50 -17.83
N THR A 154 9.63 2.46 -16.99
CA THR A 154 9.18 2.57 -15.59
C THR A 154 9.95 3.66 -14.83
N LYS A 155 11.27 3.73 -15.02
CA LYS A 155 12.11 4.77 -14.42
C LYS A 155 11.71 6.16 -14.89
N ASN A 156 11.45 6.34 -16.17
CA ASN A 156 11.02 7.63 -16.71
C ASN A 156 9.64 8.04 -16.16
N ASN A 157 8.73 7.08 -16.00
CA ASN A 157 7.42 7.29 -15.37
C ASN A 157 7.57 7.74 -13.91
N LEU A 158 8.41 7.06 -13.13
CA LEU A 158 8.73 7.46 -11.76
C LEU A 158 9.31 8.89 -11.70
N ILE A 159 10.22 9.25 -12.62
CA ILE A 159 10.74 10.63 -12.70
C ILE A 159 9.62 11.64 -13.00
N ALA A 160 8.71 11.31 -13.92
CA ALA A 160 7.61 12.18 -14.28
C ALA A 160 6.64 12.40 -13.11
N GLU A 161 6.31 11.34 -12.38
CA GLU A 161 5.47 11.39 -11.17
C GLU A 161 6.11 12.26 -10.07
N LEU A 162 7.40 12.05 -9.79
CA LEU A 162 8.12 12.84 -8.80
C LEU A 162 8.22 14.32 -9.19
N LYS A 163 8.45 14.63 -10.46
CA LYS A 163 8.51 16.02 -10.95
C LYS A 163 7.15 16.71 -10.90
N LYS A 164 6.05 15.98 -11.13
CA LYS A 164 4.70 16.55 -11.02
C LYS A 164 4.40 16.96 -9.58
N ASN A 165 4.76 16.13 -8.61
CA ASN A 165 4.52 16.38 -7.19
C ASN A 165 5.54 17.37 -6.58
N PHE A 166 6.79 17.36 -7.05
CA PHE A 166 7.89 18.15 -6.51
C PHE A 166 8.70 18.84 -7.63
N PRO A 167 8.11 19.81 -8.36
CA PRO A 167 8.70 20.38 -9.58
C PRO A 167 10.02 21.13 -9.34
N LYS A 168 10.21 21.70 -8.15
CA LYS A 168 11.43 22.42 -7.79
C LYS A 168 12.57 21.50 -7.33
N VAL A 169 12.31 20.21 -7.10
CA VAL A 169 13.30 19.29 -6.51
C VAL A 169 13.97 18.42 -7.56
N LYS A 170 15.30 18.34 -7.50
CA LYS A 170 16.09 17.49 -8.39
C LYS A 170 16.29 16.10 -7.79
N PHE A 171 15.64 15.10 -8.37
CA PHE A 171 15.82 13.69 -8.03
C PHE A 171 16.89 13.02 -8.91
N SER A 172 17.69 12.16 -8.30
CA SER A 172 18.62 11.25 -8.96
C SER A 172 18.13 9.81 -8.76
N ILE A 173 17.77 9.14 -9.84
CA ILE A 173 17.29 7.75 -9.79
C ILE A 173 18.32 6.83 -10.43
N LYS A 174 18.90 5.93 -9.65
CA LYS A 174 19.97 5.02 -10.08
C LYS A 174 19.58 3.57 -9.83
N LYS A 175 19.82 2.73 -10.85
CA LYS A 175 19.75 1.28 -10.69
C LYS A 175 21.00 0.83 -9.92
N THR A 176 20.82 0.05 -8.86
CA THR A 176 21.95 -0.48 -8.07
C THR A 176 22.24 -1.93 -8.43
N ASN A 177 21.23 -2.80 -8.38
CA ASN A 177 21.31 -4.20 -8.77
C ASN A 177 19.94 -4.67 -9.28
N TYR A 178 19.90 -5.71 -10.11
CA TYR A 178 18.67 -6.39 -10.54
C TYR A 178 17.48 -5.46 -10.88
N SER A 179 16.39 -5.47 -10.11
CA SER A 179 15.23 -4.58 -10.19
C SER A 179 15.17 -3.67 -8.95
N THR A 180 16.34 -3.17 -8.54
CA THR A 180 16.51 -2.27 -7.39
C THR A 180 16.90 -0.88 -7.87
N TYR A 181 16.13 0.11 -7.45
CA TYR A 181 16.35 1.51 -7.76
C TYR A 181 16.50 2.33 -6.49
N ASN A 182 17.50 3.20 -6.47
CA ASN A 182 17.68 4.17 -5.40
C ASN A 182 17.31 5.56 -5.91
N ILE A 183 16.38 6.20 -5.21
CA ILE A 183 15.95 7.58 -5.41
C ILE A 183 16.70 8.44 -4.39
N SER A 184 17.55 9.33 -4.88
CA SER A 184 18.30 10.26 -4.03
C SER A 184 17.97 11.71 -4.36
N TRP A 185 17.85 12.55 -3.34
CA TRP A 185 17.65 13.99 -3.49
C TRP A 185 18.28 14.75 -2.31
N ILE A 186 18.34 16.07 -2.42
CA ILE A 186 18.86 16.96 -1.37
C ILE A 186 17.67 17.73 -0.79
N ASP A 187 17.57 17.75 0.54
CA ASP A 187 16.54 18.48 1.31
C ASP A 187 15.11 18.28 0.75
N GLY A 188 14.31 19.33 0.60
CA GLY A 188 12.99 19.29 -0.05
C GLY A 188 11.95 18.41 0.69
N PRO A 189 11.16 17.58 -0.01
CA PRO A 189 10.15 16.75 0.64
C PRO A 189 10.75 15.76 1.63
N SER A 190 9.96 15.40 2.64
CA SER A 190 10.29 14.30 3.54
C SER A 190 10.39 12.99 2.77
N GLU A 191 11.14 12.05 3.31
CA GLU A 191 11.26 10.71 2.73
C GLU A 191 9.89 10.04 2.61
N THR A 192 9.06 10.18 3.65
CA THR A 192 7.68 9.66 3.66
C THR A 192 6.84 10.15 2.49
N LYS A 193 6.93 11.44 2.13
CA LYS A 193 6.19 11.99 1.00
C LYS A 193 6.71 11.53 -0.35
N VAL A 194 7.99 11.19 -0.45
CA VAL A 194 8.58 10.62 -1.67
C VAL A 194 8.21 9.13 -1.77
N GLU A 195 8.21 8.43 -0.64
CA GLU A 195 7.81 7.04 -0.49
C GLU A 195 6.35 6.83 -0.92
N GLU A 196 5.40 7.63 -0.42
CA GLU A 196 3.97 7.61 -0.83
C GLU A 196 3.75 7.68 -2.35
N ILE A 197 4.66 8.34 -3.07
CA ILE A 197 4.59 8.49 -4.53
C ILE A 197 5.30 7.33 -5.24
N ALA A 198 6.48 6.96 -4.77
CA ALA A 198 7.34 5.98 -5.40
C ALA A 198 6.92 4.53 -5.13
N GLU A 199 6.28 4.26 -4.00
CA GLU A 199 5.79 2.93 -3.60
C GLU A 199 4.79 2.37 -4.61
N LYS A 200 4.05 3.23 -5.32
CA LYS A 200 3.18 2.82 -6.46
C LYS A 200 3.93 2.04 -7.53
N PHE A 201 5.25 2.24 -7.65
CA PHE A 201 6.11 1.54 -8.61
C PHE A 201 6.75 0.28 -8.02
N GLU A 202 6.47 -0.11 -6.79
CA GLU A 202 6.87 -1.42 -6.25
C GLU A 202 5.79 -2.47 -6.57
N GLY A 203 6.17 -3.47 -7.37
CA GLY A 203 5.26 -4.56 -7.77
C GLY A 203 5.44 -5.83 -6.96
N TYR A 204 6.15 -5.74 -5.82
CA TYR A 204 6.54 -6.90 -5.02
C TYR A 204 6.26 -6.64 -3.56
N GLU A 205 5.67 -7.63 -2.90
CA GLU A 205 5.30 -7.57 -1.50
C GLU A 205 6.18 -8.51 -0.68
N THR A 206 6.48 -8.14 0.56
CA THR A 206 7.17 -9.03 1.49
C THR A 206 6.18 -10.04 2.02
N ASP A 207 6.53 -11.32 2.00
CA ASP A 207 5.69 -12.35 2.57
C ASP A 207 5.56 -12.23 4.11
N GLN A 208 4.66 -13.00 4.70
CA GLN A 208 4.39 -12.94 6.14
C GLN A 208 5.60 -13.33 7.00
N THR A 209 6.51 -14.14 6.46
CA THR A 209 7.74 -14.60 7.12
C THR A 209 8.88 -13.59 7.03
N GLY A 210 8.81 -12.64 6.10
CA GLY A 210 9.80 -11.57 5.93
C GLY A 210 11.05 -11.99 5.16
N ASP A 211 11.10 -13.22 4.63
CA ASP A 211 12.27 -13.80 3.98
C ASP A 211 12.15 -13.85 2.45
N TYR A 212 10.94 -13.74 1.89
CA TYR A 212 10.72 -13.63 0.45
C TYR A 212 9.99 -12.35 0.04
N ARG A 213 10.20 -11.98 -1.24
CA ARG A 213 9.53 -10.87 -1.92
C ARG A 213 8.79 -11.43 -3.13
N ASP A 214 7.50 -11.61 -3.00
CA ASP A 214 6.62 -12.20 -4.01
C ASP A 214 6.16 -11.14 -5.01
N TYR A 215 6.04 -11.56 -6.27
CA TYR A 215 5.53 -10.68 -7.32
C TYR A 215 4.02 -10.53 -7.17
N ASN A 216 3.58 -9.31 -6.85
CA ASN A 216 2.18 -8.96 -6.62
C ASN A 216 1.86 -7.57 -7.21
N PRO A 217 1.84 -7.42 -8.55
CA PRO A 217 1.70 -6.12 -9.19
C PRO A 217 0.27 -5.57 -9.05
N SER A 218 0.16 -4.29 -8.69
CA SER A 218 -1.11 -3.55 -8.76
C SER A 218 -1.56 -3.33 -10.21
N ASN A 219 -2.81 -2.90 -10.41
CA ASN A 219 -3.30 -2.51 -11.74
C ASN A 219 -2.49 -1.34 -12.33
N PHE A 220 -1.99 -0.43 -11.49
CA PHE A 220 -1.03 0.61 -11.90
C PHE A 220 0.26 0.00 -12.47
N ASN A 221 0.84 -0.99 -11.78
CA ASN A 221 2.07 -1.66 -12.21
C ASN A 221 1.92 -2.39 -13.53
N LYS A 222 0.78 -3.06 -13.74
CA LYS A 222 0.48 -3.76 -15.00
C LYS A 222 0.51 -2.82 -16.22
N ILE A 223 0.20 -1.54 -16.03
CA ILE A 223 0.16 -0.54 -17.11
C ILE A 223 1.47 0.24 -17.22
N PHE A 224 2.03 0.73 -16.11
CA PHE A 224 3.16 1.67 -16.13
C PHE A 224 4.51 1.04 -15.77
N GLY A 225 4.50 -0.23 -15.36
CA GLY A 225 5.65 -1.02 -14.94
C GLY A 225 5.93 -0.93 -13.44
N ASP A 226 6.85 -1.78 -13.00
CA ASP A 226 7.24 -1.91 -11.60
C ASP A 226 8.75 -2.14 -11.39
N PHE A 227 9.15 -2.09 -10.12
CA PHE A 227 10.43 -2.48 -9.59
C PHE A 227 10.26 -3.47 -8.44
N LYS A 228 11.30 -4.27 -8.19
CA LYS A 228 11.35 -5.17 -7.03
C LYS A 228 11.64 -4.45 -5.73
N TYR A 229 12.52 -3.44 -5.77
CA TYR A 229 12.90 -2.67 -4.60
C TYR A 229 13.10 -1.21 -4.98
N VAL A 230 12.49 -0.30 -4.22
CA VAL A 230 12.78 1.12 -4.27
C VAL A 230 13.36 1.56 -2.93
N PHE A 231 14.55 2.15 -2.99
CA PHE A 231 15.23 2.70 -1.81
C PHE A 231 15.32 4.20 -1.91
N TYR A 232 15.29 4.85 -0.76
CA TYR A 232 15.33 6.30 -0.63
C TYR A 232 16.66 6.73 -0.01
N SER A 233 17.22 7.83 -0.51
CA SER A 233 18.44 8.40 0.04
C SER A 233 18.36 9.92 0.01
N ARG A 234 17.83 10.48 1.08
CA ARG A 234 17.79 11.93 1.28
C ARG A 234 19.11 12.42 1.89
N LYS A 235 19.73 13.42 1.26
CA LYS A 235 20.94 14.07 1.77
C LYS A 235 20.61 15.45 2.31
N ALA A 236 21.14 15.76 3.49
CA ALA A 236 21.07 17.12 4.04
C ALA A 236 22.06 18.02 3.30
N SER A 237 21.64 19.24 2.93
CA SER A 237 22.56 20.30 2.52
C SER A 237 23.48 20.72 3.68
N GLU A 238 24.53 21.49 3.36
CA GLU A 238 25.45 22.03 4.37
C GLU A 238 24.73 22.86 5.43
N THR A 239 23.74 23.67 5.04
CA THR A 239 22.95 24.49 5.96
C THR A 239 22.17 23.64 6.96
N VAL A 240 21.54 22.57 6.49
CA VAL A 240 20.76 21.64 7.33
C VAL A 240 21.71 20.79 8.20
N ALA A 241 22.85 20.38 7.66
CA ALA A 241 23.84 19.59 8.37
C ALA A 241 24.39 20.34 9.59
N LYS A 242 24.53 21.68 9.52
CA LYS A 242 24.93 22.53 10.66
C LYS A 242 23.95 22.46 11.84
N CYS A 243 22.67 22.14 11.61
CA CYS A 243 21.72 21.95 12.70
C CYS A 243 22.09 20.78 13.64
N LYS A 244 22.95 19.85 13.20
CA LYS A 244 23.48 18.78 14.08
C LYS A 244 24.26 19.33 15.26
N GLU A 245 25.02 20.40 15.07
CA GLU A 245 25.82 21.03 16.15
C GLU A 245 24.88 21.63 17.19
N LYS A 246 23.89 22.42 16.76
CA LYS A 246 22.84 22.96 17.64
C LYS A 246 22.05 21.86 18.36
N LEU A 247 21.69 20.77 17.66
CA LEU A 247 21.04 19.63 18.30
C LEU A 247 21.92 19.00 19.39
N SER A 248 23.22 18.86 19.13
CA SER A 248 24.16 18.31 20.09
C SER A 248 24.28 19.16 21.36
N GLU A 249 24.21 20.50 21.23
CA GLU A 249 24.18 21.42 22.37
C GLU A 249 22.89 21.27 23.19
N LEU A 250 21.73 21.20 22.52
CA LEU A 250 20.42 21.02 23.17
C LEU A 250 20.32 19.68 23.93
N ILE A 251 20.95 18.62 23.41
CA ILE A 251 21.01 17.29 24.06
C ILE A 251 22.07 17.28 25.17
N GLY A 252 23.22 17.93 24.96
CA GLY A 252 24.33 18.01 25.92
C GLY A 252 23.96 18.69 27.23
N THR A 253 22.90 19.52 27.25
CA THR A 253 22.33 20.08 28.48
C THR A 253 21.47 19.10 29.29
N ASN A 254 21.19 17.89 28.80
CA ASN A 254 20.19 16.99 29.40
C ASN A 254 20.51 15.47 29.39
N SER A 255 21.72 15.01 29.07
CA SER A 255 21.96 13.57 28.92
C SER A 255 23.22 13.03 29.61
N ASN A 256 22.97 12.10 30.53
CA ASN A 256 23.90 11.05 30.90
C ASN A 256 24.16 10.15 29.67
N ASN A 257 25.27 10.42 28.99
CA ASN A 257 26.16 9.41 28.41
C ASN A 257 25.67 8.56 27.20
N TYR A 258 25.03 9.13 26.17
CA TYR A 258 24.88 8.44 24.87
C TYR A 258 25.10 9.36 23.66
N LYS A 259 26.35 9.47 23.17
CA LYS A 259 26.72 10.14 21.90
C LYS A 259 26.02 9.56 20.64
N SER A 260 25.36 8.40 20.74
CA SER A 260 24.63 7.77 19.62
C SER A 260 23.25 8.37 19.35
N GLU A 261 22.68 9.17 20.27
CA GLU A 261 21.30 9.67 20.15
C GLU A 261 21.18 10.85 19.18
N THR A 262 22.13 11.79 19.17
CA THR A 262 22.06 12.99 18.30
C THR A 262 21.94 12.64 16.82
N GLY A 263 22.68 11.62 16.37
CA GLY A 263 22.65 11.16 14.99
C GLY A 263 21.31 10.55 14.59
N ASP A 264 20.75 9.69 15.46
CA ASP A 264 19.45 9.06 15.24
C ASP A 264 18.30 10.07 15.27
N ILE A 265 18.28 10.96 16.27
CA ILE A 265 17.30 12.04 16.39
C ILE A 265 17.33 12.92 15.15
N PHE A 266 18.52 13.35 14.73
CA PHE A 266 18.66 14.16 13.53
C PHE A 266 18.14 13.40 12.31
N TYR A 267 18.56 12.14 12.12
CA TYR A 267 18.14 11.32 10.99
C TYR A 267 16.62 11.18 10.92
N ARG A 268 15.97 10.82 12.04
CA ARG A 268 14.50 10.63 12.11
C ARG A 268 13.75 11.94 11.90
N THR A 269 14.18 13.01 12.55
CA THR A 269 13.56 14.34 12.39
C THR A 269 13.73 14.83 10.95
N PHE A 270 14.90 14.62 10.36
CA PHE A 270 15.18 14.98 8.98
C PHE A 270 14.32 14.14 8.03
N ARG A 271 14.34 12.81 8.14
CA ARG A 271 13.54 11.88 7.32
C ARG A 271 12.08 12.31 7.22
N ASN A 272 11.47 12.70 8.34
CA ASN A 272 10.04 12.96 8.43
C ASN A 272 9.64 14.43 8.21
N THR A 273 10.58 15.37 8.13
CA THR A 273 10.26 16.79 7.95
C THR A 273 10.46 17.24 6.50
N SER A 274 9.38 17.76 5.89
CA SER A 274 9.46 18.42 4.58
C SER A 274 9.99 19.84 4.72
N PHE A 275 10.92 20.22 3.86
CA PHE A 275 11.59 21.51 3.89
C PHE A 275 11.08 22.40 2.75
N PRO A 276 10.86 23.70 3.00
CA PRO A 276 10.66 24.69 1.95
C PRO A 276 11.83 24.70 0.97
N PHE A 277 11.60 25.15 -0.27
CA PHE A 277 12.64 25.21 -1.29
C PHE A 277 13.65 26.34 -1.03
N ASP A 278 13.18 27.47 -0.51
CA ASP A 278 13.96 28.68 -0.26
C ASP A 278 14.14 28.86 1.25
N ILE A 279 15.15 28.20 1.82
CA ILE A 279 15.46 28.26 3.25
C ILE A 279 16.51 29.35 3.48
N ASN A 280 16.08 30.53 3.93
CA ASN A 280 17.00 31.59 4.37
C ASN A 280 17.54 31.34 5.78
N GLY A 281 16.80 30.59 6.60
CA GLY A 281 17.24 30.17 7.92
C GLY A 281 16.55 28.89 8.37
N ILE A 282 17.33 28.02 9.00
CA ILE A 282 16.87 26.75 9.56
C ILE A 282 17.53 26.54 10.91
N SER A 283 16.73 26.09 11.86
CA SER A 283 17.23 25.66 13.14
C SER A 283 16.45 24.46 13.64
N ILE A 284 16.93 23.84 14.71
CA ILE A 284 16.28 22.71 15.36
C ILE A 284 15.99 23.09 16.80
N GLN A 285 14.83 22.68 17.30
CA GLN A 285 14.39 22.94 18.67
C GLN A 285 13.68 21.73 19.25
N MET A 286 13.51 21.73 20.57
CA MET A 286 12.65 20.78 21.27
C MET A 286 11.19 21.20 21.11
N LYS A 287 10.31 20.24 20.81
CA LYS A 287 8.87 20.43 20.73
C LYS A 287 8.32 20.77 22.11
N ASN A 288 7.49 21.80 22.19
CA ASN A 288 6.88 22.24 23.44
C ASN A 288 5.93 21.19 24.05
N ASN A 289 5.25 20.40 23.21
CA ASN A 289 4.24 19.41 23.62
C ASN A 289 4.49 18.06 22.95
N TYR A 290 5.61 17.39 23.25
CA TYR A 290 5.84 16.04 22.75
C TYR A 290 5.22 15.00 23.69
N SER A 291 4.57 13.99 23.11
CA SER A 291 4.23 12.73 23.76
C SER A 291 4.80 11.59 22.93
N GLY A 292 5.38 10.59 23.57
CA GLY A 292 6.04 9.46 22.89
C GLY A 292 7.54 9.40 23.16
N SER A 293 8.29 8.82 22.22
CA SER A 293 9.74 8.60 22.37
C SER A 293 10.50 9.93 22.38
N PHE A 294 11.53 10.02 23.23
CA PHE A 294 12.44 11.18 23.26
C PHE A 294 13.07 11.46 21.89
N THR A 295 13.25 10.43 21.06
CA THR A 295 13.78 10.55 19.71
C THR A 295 12.94 11.41 18.77
N ASP A 296 11.65 11.56 19.06
CA ASP A 296 10.69 12.35 18.27
C ASP A 296 10.39 13.72 18.90
N SER A 297 11.13 14.09 19.96
CA SER A 297 10.92 15.31 20.73
C SER A 297 11.45 16.58 20.05
N PHE A 298 12.11 16.47 18.90
CA PHE A 298 12.70 17.60 18.18
C PHE A 298 11.98 17.89 16.86
N GLU A 299 12.05 19.14 16.42
CA GLU A 299 11.52 19.59 15.14
C GLU A 299 12.42 20.64 14.49
N PHE A 300 12.42 20.69 13.16
CA PHE A 300 13.04 21.78 12.42
C PHE A 300 12.10 23.00 12.42
N VAL A 301 12.70 24.15 12.66
CA VAL A 301 12.08 25.47 12.54
C VAL A 301 12.75 26.17 11.38
N PHE A 302 11.94 26.75 10.52
CA PHE A 302 12.42 27.54 9.40
C PHE A 302 12.18 29.01 9.73
N ASP A 303 13.20 29.83 9.53
CA ASP A 303 13.05 31.27 9.61
C ASP A 303 12.09 31.65 8.49
N LYS A 304 10.91 32.12 8.90
CA LYS A 304 9.85 32.53 8.01
C LYS A 304 10.25 33.84 7.33
N ASP A 305 11.10 33.77 6.32
CA ASP A 305 10.90 34.61 5.14
C ASP A 305 9.96 33.85 4.21
N VAL A 306 8.72 33.71 4.67
CA VAL A 306 7.64 33.27 3.81
C VAL A 306 7.36 34.47 2.92
N GLU A 307 7.78 34.41 1.65
CA GLU A 307 6.92 34.95 0.61
C GLU A 307 5.60 34.20 0.71
N PHE A 308 4.76 34.70 1.61
CA PHE A 308 3.37 34.33 1.66
C PHE A 308 2.83 35.04 0.44
N THR A 309 2.60 34.29 -0.64
CA THR A 309 1.47 34.60 -1.49
C THR A 309 0.27 34.20 -0.64
N PRO A 310 -0.35 35.12 0.14
CA PRO A 310 -1.66 34.82 0.66
C PRO A 310 -2.47 34.39 -0.56
N ASP A 311 -3.17 33.27 -0.46
CA ASP A 311 -4.04 32.73 -1.52
C ASP A 311 -5.19 33.72 -1.70
N VAL A 312 -4.85 34.88 -2.27
CA VAL A 312 -5.57 36.14 -2.23
C VAL A 312 -5.63 36.60 -3.65
N TYR A 313 -6.85 36.65 -4.13
CA TYR A 313 -7.16 37.03 -5.49
C TYR A 313 -8.06 38.26 -5.44
N LEU A 314 -7.93 39.06 -6.48
CA LEU A 314 -8.52 40.37 -6.60
C LEU A 314 -9.60 40.32 -7.68
N VAL A 315 -10.79 40.79 -7.33
CA VAL A 315 -12.01 40.64 -8.10
C VAL A 315 -12.63 42.01 -8.32
N ASP A 316 -12.99 42.32 -9.56
CA ASP A 316 -13.85 43.46 -9.88
C ASP A 316 -15.26 43.22 -9.30
N TYR A 317 -15.61 43.94 -8.23
CA TYR A 317 -16.87 43.75 -7.52
C TYR A 317 -17.98 44.64 -8.08
N SER A 318 -17.65 45.85 -8.54
CA SER A 318 -18.56 46.76 -9.25
C SER A 318 -17.78 47.83 -10.03
N ASP A 319 -18.49 48.67 -10.79
CA ASP A 319 -17.90 49.81 -11.53
C ASP A 319 -17.11 50.77 -10.64
N LYS A 320 -17.37 50.77 -9.33
CA LYS A 320 -16.73 51.67 -8.36
C LYS A 320 -15.93 50.94 -7.28
N ALA A 321 -15.97 49.61 -7.23
CA ALA A 321 -15.39 48.86 -6.14
C ALA A 321 -14.65 47.59 -6.59
N ILE A 322 -13.60 47.27 -5.86
CA ILE A 322 -12.77 46.10 -6.07
C ILE A 322 -12.69 45.32 -4.76
N ALA A 323 -12.79 44.00 -4.84
CA ALA A 323 -12.80 43.12 -3.69
C ALA A 323 -11.55 42.23 -3.67
N VAL A 324 -11.03 41.99 -2.48
CA VAL A 324 -9.90 41.10 -2.21
C VAL A 324 -10.41 39.96 -1.35
N PHE A 325 -10.35 38.74 -1.91
CA PHE A 325 -10.79 37.51 -1.27
C PHE A 325 -9.62 36.61 -0.97
N GLY A 326 -9.78 35.64 -0.06
CA GLY A 326 -8.73 34.69 0.30
C GLY A 326 -8.22 34.80 1.74
N ASN A 327 -7.04 34.24 2.00
CA ASN A 327 -6.44 34.23 3.35
C ASN A 327 -5.82 35.60 3.72
N THR A 328 -6.68 36.57 4.05
CA THR A 328 -6.29 37.96 4.34
C THR A 328 -5.86 38.22 5.79
N LYS A 329 -5.77 37.17 6.63
CA LYS A 329 -5.51 37.30 8.08
C LYS A 329 -4.16 37.96 8.40
N GLU A 330 -3.13 37.63 7.63
CA GLU A 330 -1.76 38.14 7.82
C GLU A 330 -1.56 39.55 7.25
N ILE A 331 -2.40 39.98 6.30
CA ILE A 331 -2.32 41.29 5.65
C ILE A 331 -3.39 42.29 6.12
N LYS A 332 -4.21 41.92 7.12
CA LYS A 332 -5.36 42.71 7.58
C LYS A 332 -5.01 44.16 7.95
N GLU A 333 -3.88 44.40 8.62
CA GLU A 333 -3.50 45.74 9.06
C GLU A 333 -3.12 46.62 7.87
N LYS A 334 -2.38 46.06 6.91
CA LYS A 334 -1.98 46.76 5.68
C LYS A 334 -3.19 47.03 4.77
N LEU A 335 -4.12 46.08 4.65
CA LEU A 335 -5.36 46.28 3.90
C LEU A 335 -6.24 47.39 4.52
N LYS A 336 -6.25 47.49 5.85
CA LYS A 336 -6.94 48.56 6.57
C LYS A 336 -6.27 49.92 6.39
N GLU A 337 -4.95 49.98 6.42
CA GLU A 337 -4.16 51.20 6.11
C GLU A 337 -4.40 51.68 4.68
N LEU A 338 -4.50 50.76 3.72
CA LEU A 338 -4.87 51.04 2.34
C LEU A 338 -6.35 51.46 2.18
N GLY A 339 -7.12 51.53 3.28
CA GLY A 339 -8.50 52.01 3.32
C GLY A 339 -9.54 50.98 2.90
N GLY A 340 -9.19 49.69 2.98
CA GLY A 340 -10.11 48.59 2.76
C GLY A 340 -11.11 48.45 3.90
N LYS A 341 -12.34 48.08 3.57
CA LYS A 341 -13.36 47.73 4.56
C LYS A 341 -13.59 46.23 4.51
N PHE A 342 -13.41 45.56 5.63
CA PHE A 342 -13.69 44.14 5.73
C PHE A 342 -15.21 43.90 5.77
N ASN A 343 -15.68 42.92 5.00
CA ASN A 343 -17.07 42.48 4.98
C ASN A 343 -17.11 40.94 4.93
N THR A 344 -17.83 40.34 5.87
CA THR A 344 -17.96 38.88 6.02
C THR A 344 -18.93 38.25 5.01
N TYR A 345 -19.76 39.05 4.34
CA TYR A 345 -20.86 38.57 3.48
C TYR A 345 -20.82 39.16 2.07
N LEU A 346 -19.63 39.30 1.47
CA LEU A 346 -19.52 39.69 0.07
C LEU A 346 -19.93 38.52 -0.83
N THR A 347 -20.65 38.80 -1.90
CA THR A 347 -21.14 37.77 -2.83
C THR A 347 -20.28 37.77 -4.08
N TYR A 348 -19.68 36.63 -4.42
CA TYR A 348 -18.92 36.44 -5.66
C TYR A 348 -19.22 35.04 -6.20
N ASN A 349 -19.57 34.94 -7.49
CA ASN A 349 -20.01 33.69 -8.14
C ASN A 349 -21.10 32.94 -7.35
N ASP A 350 -22.14 33.65 -6.90
CA ASP A 350 -23.27 33.14 -6.11
C ASP A 350 -22.91 32.51 -4.75
N VAL A 351 -21.66 32.66 -4.30
CA VAL A 351 -21.18 32.22 -2.98
C VAL A 351 -20.89 33.44 -2.09
N LYS A 352 -21.39 33.40 -0.85
CA LYS A 352 -21.04 34.39 0.17
C LYS A 352 -19.70 34.02 0.79
N GLN A 353 -18.73 34.92 0.69
CA GLN A 353 -17.42 34.75 1.30
C GLN A 353 -16.93 36.04 1.94
N ALA A 354 -16.09 35.90 2.97
CA ALA A 354 -15.48 37.03 3.65
C ALA A 354 -14.37 37.64 2.79
N GLY A 355 -14.32 38.97 2.72
CA GLY A 355 -13.31 39.68 1.94
C GLY A 355 -13.21 41.16 2.28
N TRP A 356 -12.29 41.85 1.63
CA TRP A 356 -12.08 43.30 1.79
C TRP A 356 -12.55 44.04 0.56
N ILE A 357 -13.31 45.11 0.74
CA ILE A 357 -13.78 45.96 -0.35
C ILE A 357 -13.05 47.31 -0.36
N PHE A 358 -12.62 47.74 -1.55
CA PHE A 358 -11.89 48.97 -1.81
C PHE A 358 -12.57 49.79 -2.89
N SER A 359 -12.29 51.10 -2.94
CA SER A 359 -12.65 51.95 -4.08
C SER A 359 -11.79 51.59 -5.28
N LYS A 360 -12.38 51.55 -6.48
CA LYS A 360 -11.66 51.24 -7.74
C LYS A 360 -10.48 52.19 -8.02
N LYS A 361 -10.50 53.41 -7.48
CA LYS A 361 -9.37 54.35 -7.57
C LYS A 361 -8.07 53.84 -6.92
N LYS A 362 -8.18 52.93 -5.96
CA LYS A 362 -7.02 52.35 -5.24
C LYS A 362 -6.51 51.06 -5.87
N GLU A 363 -7.09 50.62 -6.98
CA GLU A 363 -6.71 49.38 -7.68
C GLU A 363 -5.24 49.34 -8.06
N SER A 364 -4.68 50.46 -8.56
CA SER A 364 -3.26 50.52 -8.95
C SER A 364 -2.30 50.38 -7.77
N GLU A 365 -2.66 50.91 -6.59
CA GLU A 365 -1.88 50.75 -5.36
C GLU A 365 -2.03 49.34 -4.79
N LEU A 366 -3.24 48.77 -4.85
CA LEU A 366 -3.52 47.40 -4.42
C LEU A 366 -2.74 46.37 -5.27
N LYS A 367 -2.76 46.52 -6.60
CA LYS A 367 -2.00 45.66 -7.52
C LYS A 367 -0.50 45.78 -7.29
N LYS A 368 0.02 46.99 -7.05
CA LYS A 368 1.43 47.17 -6.68
C LYS A 368 1.75 46.51 -5.34
N PHE A 369 0.90 46.64 -4.33
CA PHE A 369 1.11 46.02 -3.02
C PHE A 369 1.07 44.48 -3.08
N LEU A 370 0.18 43.93 -3.91
CA LEU A 370 0.07 42.49 -4.12
C LEU A 370 1.21 41.95 -5.01
N ASN A 371 1.69 42.71 -6.01
CA ASN A 371 2.76 42.30 -6.94
C ASN A 371 4.19 42.69 -6.51
N GLN A 372 4.39 43.63 -5.58
CA GLN A 372 5.73 43.91 -4.98
C GLN A 372 6.20 42.79 -4.03
N ARG A 373 5.52 41.64 -4.07
CA ARG A 373 5.80 40.41 -3.32
C ARG A 373 6.05 39.23 -4.26
N GLU A 374 6.38 39.50 -5.53
CA GLU A 374 6.84 38.54 -6.54
C GLU A 374 8.37 38.54 -6.68
#